data_AF-A0A959QA95-F1
#
_entry.id   AF-A0A959QA95-F1
#
_cell.length_a   1.000
_cell.length_b   1.000
_cell.length_c   1.000
_cell.angle_alpha   90.00
_cell.angle_beta   90.00
_cell.angle_gamma   90.00
#
_symmetry.space_group_name_H-M   'P 1'
#
loop_
_entity.id
_entity.type
_entity.pdbx_description
1 polymer ?
#
loop_
_entity_poly.entity_id
_entity_poly.type
_entity_poly.pdbx_seq_one_letter_code
_entity_poly.pdbx_strand_id
1 'polypeptide(L)'
;MNRYLTFLFLSLFLSATVRLQAQVDPCIFSISYTAGGLTIDAQLISILPVLPPDDTQWYLNGNSQPIGTGGQLTFTFDSPGAYYLCAVYDWNGISCTTCEWVIVGLCPCIDPGLIDPDAVCPTVFDPVCGCDGLTYANPCVAVTTAGVTSWTPGA
;
A
#
# COMPACT_ATOMS: atom_id res chain seq x y z
N MET A 1 -5.13 -63.98 21.79
CA MET A 1 -6.43 -64.18 21.10
C MET A 1 -6.94 -62.81 20.71
N ASN A 2 -6.71 -62.43 19.45
CA ASN A 2 -6.91 -61.07 18.94
C ASN A 2 -8.11 -61.10 17.98
N ARG A 3 -9.16 -60.33 18.31
CA ARG A 3 -10.27 -59.97 17.41
C ARG A 3 -9.88 -58.58 16.91
N TYR A 4 -9.81 -58.25 15.62
CA TYR A 4 -10.90 -58.25 14.66
C TYR A 4 -10.33 -58.45 13.25
N LEU A 5 -10.96 -59.38 12.54
CA LEU A 5 -10.82 -59.70 11.13
C LEU A 5 -11.67 -58.71 10.30
N THR A 6 -11.45 -58.68 8.98
CA THR A 6 -12.15 -57.95 7.88
C THR A 6 -11.70 -56.47 7.71
N PHE A 7 -11.11 -56.00 6.61
CA PHE A 7 -11.17 -56.39 5.19
C PHE A 7 -9.82 -56.21 4.48
N LEU A 8 -9.50 -57.19 3.62
CA LEU A 8 -8.53 -57.09 2.53
C LEU A 8 -8.94 -55.98 1.55
N PHE A 9 -8.03 -55.06 1.21
CA PHE A 9 -7.66 -54.82 -0.19
C PHE A 9 -6.24 -54.22 -0.23
N LEU A 10 -5.34 -55.06 -0.70
CA LEU A 10 -3.99 -54.75 -1.13
C LEU A 10 -4.11 -53.94 -2.44
N SER A 11 -3.67 -52.68 -2.46
CA SER A 11 -3.20 -52.06 -3.70
C SER A 11 -2.06 -51.10 -3.40
N LEU A 12 -0.87 -51.58 -3.75
CA LEU A 12 0.41 -50.92 -3.82
C LEU A 12 0.35 -49.55 -4.52
N PHE A 13 1.20 -48.64 -4.02
CA PHE A 13 1.97 -47.63 -4.75
C PHE A 13 1.32 -47.04 -6.02
N LEU A 14 0.79 -45.82 -5.91
CA LEU A 14 0.83 -44.90 -7.04
C LEU A 14 1.05 -43.46 -6.55
N SER A 15 2.30 -43.02 -6.76
CA SER A 15 2.73 -41.67 -7.05
C SER A 15 2.19 -40.53 -6.18
N ALA A 16 3.03 -40.04 -5.27
CA ALA A 16 2.97 -38.66 -4.80
C ALA A 16 3.26 -37.73 -5.99
N THR A 17 2.28 -37.48 -6.84
CA THR A 17 2.28 -36.28 -7.67
C THR A 17 1.95 -35.13 -6.74
N VAL A 18 2.99 -34.51 -6.18
CA VAL A 18 2.90 -33.10 -5.81
C VAL A 18 2.51 -32.39 -7.10
N ARG A 19 1.21 -32.11 -7.25
CA ARG A 19 0.76 -31.17 -8.26
C ARG A 19 1.38 -29.83 -7.86
N LEU A 20 2.51 -29.49 -8.47
CA LEU A 20 2.92 -28.10 -8.69
C LEU A 20 1.91 -27.47 -9.67
N GLN A 21 0.64 -27.39 -9.28
CA GLN A 21 -0.20 -26.32 -9.78
C GLN A 21 0.09 -25.18 -8.83
N ALA A 22 0.98 -24.27 -9.25
CA ALA A 22 0.90 -22.90 -8.76
C ALA A 22 -0.56 -22.51 -8.91
N GLN A 23 -1.27 -22.35 -7.80
CA GLN A 23 -2.61 -21.82 -7.80
C GLN A 23 -2.48 -20.40 -8.35
N VAL A 24 -2.78 -20.23 -9.64
CA VAL A 24 -2.97 -18.91 -10.23
C VAL A 24 -4.11 -18.29 -9.45
N ASP A 25 -3.83 -17.24 -8.69
CA ASP A 25 -4.84 -16.48 -7.99
C ASP A 25 -5.88 -16.03 -9.04
N PRO A 26 -7.16 -16.43 -8.92
CA PRO A 26 -8.18 -16.04 -9.88
C PRO A 26 -8.41 -14.52 -9.87
N CYS A 27 -7.99 -13.82 -8.81
CA CYS A 27 -8.14 -12.38 -8.65
C CYS A 27 -6.91 -11.66 -9.22
N ILE A 28 -7.08 -10.98 -10.35
CA ILE A 28 -5.96 -10.42 -11.11
C ILE A 28 -5.66 -8.94 -10.82
N PHE A 29 -6.55 -8.24 -10.12
CA PHE A 29 -6.37 -6.83 -9.79
C PHE A 29 -5.75 -6.66 -8.41
N SER A 30 -4.86 -5.68 -8.35
CA SER A 30 -4.19 -5.21 -7.14
C SER A 30 -4.38 -3.70 -7.00
N ILE A 31 -4.30 -3.19 -5.78
CA ILE A 31 -4.42 -1.76 -5.49
C ILE A 31 -3.07 -1.11 -5.77
N SER A 32 -3.09 0.00 -6.51
CA SER A 32 -2.00 0.95 -6.61
C SER A 32 -2.52 2.32 -6.20
N TYR A 33 -1.74 3.09 -5.45
CA TYR A 33 -2.16 4.41 -4.99
C TYR A 33 -1.00 5.40 -4.96
N THR A 34 -1.35 6.68 -5.07
CA THR A 34 -0.48 7.82 -4.78
C THR A 34 -1.10 8.66 -3.68
N ALA A 35 -0.29 9.10 -2.71
CA ALA A 35 -0.74 9.98 -1.62
C ALA A 35 -0.20 11.40 -1.83
N GLY A 36 -1.07 12.39 -1.69
CA GLY A 36 -0.74 13.82 -1.67
C GLY A 36 -1.31 14.45 -0.41
N GLY A 37 -0.47 14.62 0.62
CA GLY A 37 -0.95 15.07 1.94
C GLY A 37 -1.92 14.06 2.54
N LEU A 38 -3.15 14.48 2.84
CA LEU A 38 -4.23 13.63 3.38
C LEU A 38 -5.10 12.99 2.31
N THR A 39 -4.82 13.19 1.02
CA THR A 39 -5.62 12.65 -0.08
C THR A 39 -4.89 11.52 -0.77
N ILE A 40 -5.59 10.45 -1.12
CA ILE A 40 -5.09 9.40 -2.02
C ILE A 40 -5.85 9.42 -3.33
N ASP A 41 -5.13 9.08 -4.39
CA ASP A 41 -5.68 8.62 -5.65
C ASP A 41 -5.28 7.15 -5.81
N ALA A 42 -6.26 6.27 -5.66
CA ALA A 42 -6.11 4.83 -5.76
C ALA A 42 -6.76 4.30 -7.04
N GLN A 43 -6.23 3.21 -7.57
CA GLN A 43 -6.72 2.54 -8.77
C GLN A 43 -6.45 1.04 -8.70
N LEU A 44 -7.34 0.26 -9.28
CA LEU A 44 -7.09 -1.15 -9.55
C LEU A 44 -6.23 -1.29 -10.80
N ILE A 45 -5.11 -1.97 -10.65
CA ILE A 45 -4.21 -2.32 -11.75
C ILE A 45 -4.13 -3.84 -11.88
N SER A 46 -3.98 -4.33 -13.11
CA SER A 46 -3.69 -5.73 -13.39
C SER A 46 -2.52 -5.85 -14.35
N ILE A 47 -1.91 -7.04 -14.39
CA ILE A 47 -0.84 -7.35 -15.33
C ILE A 47 -1.34 -7.56 -16.77
N LEU A 48 -2.66 -7.66 -16.95
CA LEU A 48 -3.29 -7.87 -18.25
C LEU A 48 -3.93 -6.55 -18.74
N PRO A 49 -4.08 -6.35 -20.06
CA PRO A 49 -4.71 -5.15 -20.61
C PRO A 49 -6.24 -5.25 -20.51
N VAL A 50 -6.75 -5.45 -19.29
CA VAL A 50 -8.17 -5.54 -18.97
C VAL A 50 -8.55 -4.40 -18.04
N LEU A 51 -9.73 -3.81 -18.28
CA LEU A 51 -10.23 -2.70 -17.48
C LEU A 51 -10.76 -3.20 -16.13
N PRO A 52 -10.58 -2.43 -15.05
CA PRO A 52 -11.19 -2.74 -13.76
C PRO A 52 -12.72 -2.85 -13.86
N PRO A 53 -13.36 -3.72 -13.07
CA PRO A 53 -14.81 -3.79 -13.00
C PRO A 53 -15.43 -2.49 -12.46
N ASP A 54 -16.50 -2.01 -13.10
CA ASP A 54 -17.20 -0.77 -12.70
C ASP A 54 -17.97 -0.91 -11.37
N ASP A 55 -18.29 -2.14 -10.98
CA ASP A 55 -18.97 -2.49 -9.73
C ASP A 55 -18.03 -2.64 -8.53
N THR A 56 -16.74 -2.34 -8.71
CA THR A 56 -15.75 -2.34 -7.63
C THR A 56 -16.22 -1.45 -6.49
N GLN A 57 -16.14 -1.96 -5.26
CA GLN A 57 -16.48 -1.25 -4.02
C GLN A 57 -15.24 -1.10 -3.14
N TRP A 58 -15.00 0.11 -2.66
CA TRP A 58 -13.86 0.42 -1.81
C TRP A 58 -14.27 0.52 -0.35
N TYR A 59 -13.49 -0.07 0.54
CA TYR A 59 -13.74 -0.11 1.99
C TYR A 59 -12.50 0.33 2.75
N LEU A 60 -12.72 1.03 3.86
CA LEU A 60 -11.66 1.50 4.74
C LEU A 60 -11.75 0.82 6.10
N ASN A 61 -10.63 0.32 6.63
CA ASN A 61 -10.50 -0.23 7.98
C ASN A 61 -11.56 -1.28 8.35
N GLY A 62 -12.09 -2.01 7.36
CA GLY A 62 -13.15 -3.01 7.57
C GLY A 62 -14.56 -2.42 7.80
N ASN A 63 -14.81 -1.17 7.42
CA ASN A 63 -16.13 -0.55 7.47
C ASN A 63 -17.19 -1.37 6.72
N SER A 64 -18.43 -1.33 7.19
CA SER A 64 -19.55 -2.07 6.57
C SER A 64 -20.16 -1.35 5.37
N GLN A 65 -19.76 -0.12 5.09
CA GLN A 65 -20.25 0.69 3.96
C GLN A 65 -19.08 1.09 3.06
N PRO A 66 -19.27 1.06 1.73
CA PRO A 66 -18.23 1.46 0.81
C PRO A 66 -18.01 2.98 0.87
N ILE A 67 -16.76 3.41 0.77
CA ILE A 67 -16.35 4.81 0.69
C ILE A 67 -16.34 5.35 -0.75
N GLY A 68 -16.45 4.45 -1.73
CA GLY A 68 -16.49 4.79 -3.15
C GLY A 68 -16.72 3.55 -4.02
N THR A 69 -16.96 3.80 -5.31
CA THR A 69 -17.24 2.76 -6.31
C THR A 69 -16.47 3.02 -7.61
N GLY A 70 -16.22 1.96 -8.38
CA GLY A 70 -15.51 2.01 -9.66
C GLY A 70 -14.02 1.66 -9.55
N GLY A 71 -13.35 1.54 -10.70
CA GLY A 71 -11.95 1.13 -10.77
C GLY A 71 -10.92 2.11 -10.20
N GLN A 72 -11.34 3.35 -9.91
CA GLN A 72 -10.53 4.40 -9.30
C GLN A 72 -11.25 4.98 -8.08
N LEU A 73 -10.47 5.45 -7.11
CA LEU A 73 -10.96 6.07 -5.89
C LEU A 73 -10.07 7.28 -5.55
N THR A 74 -10.69 8.45 -5.40
CA THR A 74 -10.06 9.60 -4.74
C THR A 74 -10.69 9.79 -3.38
N PHE A 75 -9.90 9.75 -2.31
CA PHE A 75 -10.40 9.84 -0.93
C PHE A 75 -9.49 10.72 -0.08
N THR A 76 -10.08 11.56 0.77
CA THR A 76 -9.36 12.44 1.70
C THR A 76 -9.63 12.01 3.13
N PHE A 77 -8.57 11.81 3.89
CA PHE A 77 -8.60 11.37 5.27
C PHE A 77 -8.65 12.56 6.24
N ASP A 78 -9.28 12.37 7.40
CA ASP A 78 -9.38 13.41 8.43
C ASP A 78 -8.07 13.60 9.22
N SER A 79 -7.17 12.62 9.20
CA SER A 79 -5.92 12.64 9.95
C SER A 79 -4.79 11.88 9.25
N PRO A 80 -3.51 12.23 9.52
CA PRO A 80 -2.39 11.40 9.11
C PRO A 80 -2.43 10.01 9.76
N GLY A 81 -1.99 8.99 9.03
CA GLY A 81 -1.92 7.64 9.56
C GLY A 81 -1.74 6.57 8.49
N ALA A 82 -1.70 5.32 8.95
CA ALA A 82 -1.80 4.14 8.12
C ALA A 82 -3.24 3.62 8.17
N TYR A 83 -3.82 3.37 7.00
CA TYR A 83 -5.20 2.92 6.83
C TYR A 83 -5.23 1.64 6.01
N TYR A 84 -6.13 0.73 6.35
CA TYR A 84 -6.28 -0.54 5.64
C TYR A 84 -7.36 -0.38 4.57
N LEU A 85 -6.94 -0.24 3.31
CA LEU A 85 -7.83 -0.02 2.18
C LEU A 85 -8.09 -1.35 1.48
N CYS A 86 -9.35 -1.68 1.26
CA CYS A 86 -9.76 -2.88 0.55
C CYS A 86 -10.61 -2.52 -0.67
N ALA A 87 -10.43 -3.26 -1.76
CA ALA A 87 -11.29 -3.22 -2.94
C ALA A 87 -11.93 -4.60 -3.12
N VAL A 88 -13.26 -4.61 -3.23
CA VAL A 88 -14.07 -5.80 -3.49
C VAL A 88 -14.65 -5.69 -4.89
N TYR A 89 -14.48 -6.70 -5.73
CA TYR A 89 -14.92 -6.70 -7.12
C TYR A 89 -15.32 -8.10 -7.57
N ASP A 90 -16.21 -8.21 -8.56
CA ASP A 90 -16.49 -9.49 -9.23
C ASP A 90 -15.49 -9.73 -10.35
N TRP A 91 -14.98 -10.96 -10.44
CA TRP A 91 -14.19 -11.42 -11.57
C TRP A 91 -14.65 -12.79 -12.02
N ASN A 92 -15.42 -12.83 -13.12
CA ASN A 92 -15.99 -14.05 -13.68
C ASN A 92 -16.88 -14.84 -12.68
N GLY A 93 -17.69 -14.12 -11.90
CA GLY A 93 -18.58 -14.72 -10.89
C GLY A 93 -17.89 -15.13 -9.59
N ILE A 94 -16.64 -14.70 -9.40
CA ILE A 94 -15.88 -14.86 -8.16
C ILE A 94 -15.79 -13.48 -7.49
N SER A 95 -16.24 -13.40 -6.24
CA SER A 95 -16.04 -12.19 -5.42
C SER A 95 -14.59 -12.16 -4.94
N CYS A 96 -13.82 -11.24 -5.51
CA CYS A 96 -12.43 -10.99 -5.19
C CYS A 96 -12.31 -9.87 -4.17
N THR A 97 -11.29 -9.96 -3.31
CA THR A 97 -10.95 -8.91 -2.35
C THR A 97 -9.44 -8.77 -2.32
N THR A 98 -8.97 -7.54 -2.55
CA THR A 98 -7.56 -7.17 -2.39
C THR A 98 -7.48 -6.02 -1.40
N CYS A 99 -6.49 -6.05 -0.51
CA CYS A 99 -6.32 -5.03 0.52
C CYS A 99 -4.86 -4.62 0.63
N GLU A 100 -4.62 -3.34 0.86
CA GLU A 100 -3.30 -2.73 0.96
C GLU A 100 -3.27 -1.71 2.12
N TRP A 101 -2.12 -1.58 2.77
CA TRP A 101 -1.93 -0.50 3.75
C TRP A 101 -1.58 0.79 3.00
N VAL A 102 -2.46 1.80 3.12
CA VAL A 102 -2.24 3.13 2.56
C VAL A 102 -1.75 4.08 3.65
N ILE A 103 -0.70 4.82 3.36
CA ILE A 103 -0.07 5.76 4.29
C ILE A 103 -0.35 7.18 3.78
N VAL A 104 -0.97 8.00 4.62
CA VAL A 104 -1.40 9.38 4.28
C VAL A 104 -1.04 10.34 5.39
N GLY A 105 -0.79 11.60 5.03
CA GLY A 105 -0.39 12.67 5.96
C GLY A 105 0.97 12.44 6.64
N LEU A 106 1.50 11.23 6.56
CA LEU A 106 2.85 10.83 6.87
C LEU A 106 3.68 11.03 5.59
N CYS A 107 3.70 12.25 5.06
CA CYS A 107 4.83 12.62 4.19
C CYS A 107 6.07 12.29 5.01
N PRO A 108 6.99 11.44 4.51
CA PRO A 108 8.22 11.23 5.22
C PRO A 108 8.84 12.61 5.38
N CYS A 109 9.09 13.02 6.62
CA CYS A 109 9.65 14.34 6.84
C CYS A 109 10.96 14.50 6.05
N ILE A 110 11.69 13.40 5.92
CA ILE A 110 12.90 13.29 5.14
C ILE A 110 12.61 12.62 3.79
N ASP A 111 12.80 13.35 2.70
CA ASP A 111 12.86 12.83 1.33
C ASP A 111 14.34 12.64 0.94
N PRO A 112 14.82 11.38 0.80
CA PRO A 112 16.19 11.10 0.36
C PRO A 112 16.54 11.67 -1.03
N GLY A 113 15.53 11.92 -1.89
CA GLY A 113 15.73 12.52 -3.20
C GLY A 113 16.06 14.01 -3.16
N LEU A 114 15.81 14.68 -2.03
CA LEU A 114 16.20 16.08 -1.81
C LEU A 114 17.62 16.20 -1.21
N ILE A 115 18.20 15.10 -0.72
CA ILE A 115 19.54 15.10 -0.12
C ILE A 115 20.59 15.16 -1.24
N ASP A 116 21.32 16.27 -1.27
CA ASP A 116 22.42 16.53 -2.20
C ASP A 116 23.69 16.88 -1.40
N PRO A 117 24.67 15.96 -1.32
CA PRO A 117 25.92 16.21 -0.59
C PRO A 117 26.80 17.28 -1.26
N ASP A 118 26.55 17.62 -2.52
CA ASP A 118 27.29 18.63 -3.29
C ASP A 118 26.56 20.00 -3.30
N ALA A 119 25.38 20.09 -2.66
CA ALA A 119 24.61 21.33 -2.61
C ALA A 119 25.36 22.44 -1.87
N VAL A 120 25.47 23.60 -2.52
CA VAL A 120 26.06 24.80 -1.93
C VAL A 120 24.94 25.67 -1.35
N CYS A 121 24.81 25.65 -0.02
CA CYS A 121 23.89 26.53 0.69
C CYS A 121 24.56 27.87 1.05
N PRO A 122 23.83 29.00 0.99
CA PRO A 122 24.31 30.26 1.53
C PRO A 122 24.63 30.13 3.02
N THR A 123 25.63 30.87 3.48
CA THR A 123 26.01 30.92 4.91
C THR A 123 25.13 31.86 5.73
N VAL A 124 23.97 32.26 5.20
CA VAL A 124 22.98 33.08 5.91
C VAL A 124 22.41 32.27 7.07
N PHE A 125 22.27 32.93 8.22
CA PHE A 125 21.60 32.37 9.37
C PHE A 125 20.15 32.86 9.38
N ASP A 126 19.24 31.97 9.00
CA ASP A 126 17.79 32.19 8.92
C ASP A 126 17.08 30.93 9.44
N PRO A 127 17.06 30.71 10.77
CA PRO A 127 16.79 29.41 11.34
C PRO A 127 15.35 28.94 11.09
N VAL A 128 15.22 27.65 10.80
CA VAL A 128 13.94 26.98 10.56
C VAL A 128 13.79 25.73 11.41
N CYS A 129 12.57 25.42 11.82
CA CYS A 129 12.22 24.17 12.49
C CYS A 129 11.62 23.20 11.46
N GLY A 130 12.33 22.10 11.18
CA GLY A 130 11.89 21.07 10.24
C GLY A 130 10.74 20.22 10.78
N CYS A 131 10.05 19.52 9.90
CA CYS A 131 8.99 18.57 10.27
C CYS A 131 9.47 17.39 11.14
N ASP A 132 10.79 17.20 11.27
CA ASP A 132 11.45 16.20 12.09
C ASP A 132 11.75 16.74 13.49
N GLY A 133 11.38 17.98 13.75
CA GLY A 133 11.58 18.68 15.02
C GLY A 133 13.00 19.20 15.21
N LEU A 134 13.85 19.18 14.17
CA LEU A 134 15.22 19.70 14.24
C LEU A 134 15.30 21.14 13.72
N THR A 135 16.15 21.94 14.36
CA THR A 135 16.46 23.28 13.90
C THR A 135 17.61 23.25 12.90
N TYR A 136 17.41 23.91 11.75
CA TYR A 136 18.42 24.07 10.70
C TYR A 136 18.84 25.53 10.57
N ALA A 137 20.10 25.75 10.18
CA ALA A 137 20.69 27.09 10.06
C ALA A 137 19.97 27.98 9.04
N ASN A 138 19.44 27.37 7.97
CA ASN A 138 18.62 28.02 6.96
C ASN A 138 17.77 27.01 6.19
N PRO A 139 16.76 27.47 5.41
CA PRO A 139 15.92 26.59 4.61
C PRO A 139 16.69 25.71 3.63
N CYS A 140 17.79 26.21 3.05
CA CYS A 140 18.60 25.43 2.12
C CYS A 140 19.20 24.21 2.82
N VAL A 141 19.82 24.39 3.99
CA VAL A 141 20.40 23.28 4.77
C VAL A 141 19.33 22.27 5.18
N ALA A 142 18.15 22.73 5.58
CA ALA A 142 17.03 21.84 5.92
C ALA A 142 16.66 20.92 4.75
N VAL A 143 16.47 21.50 3.56
CA VAL A 143 16.07 20.76 2.36
C VAL A 143 17.19 19.89 1.82
N THR A 144 18.33 20.49 1.47
CA THR A 144 19.33 19.82 0.62
C THR A 144 20.30 18.98 1.41
N THR A 145 20.55 19.31 2.68
CA THR A 145 21.46 18.52 3.52
C THR A 145 20.73 17.44 4.30
N ALA A 146 19.52 17.74 4.79
CA ALA A 146 18.76 16.84 5.63
C ALA A 146 17.53 16.22 4.96
N GLY A 147 17.16 16.65 3.76
CA GLY A 147 16.00 16.10 3.03
C GLY A 147 14.65 16.58 3.58
N VAL A 148 14.63 17.61 4.42
CA VAL A 148 13.41 18.06 5.10
C VAL A 148 12.42 18.63 4.08
N THR A 149 11.22 18.06 4.07
CA THR A 149 10.17 18.40 3.09
C THR A 149 9.30 19.59 3.51
N SER A 150 9.29 19.95 4.80
CA SER A 150 8.56 21.11 5.31
C SER A 150 9.19 21.68 6.59
N TRP A 151 9.10 22.99 6.76
CA TRP A 151 9.66 23.70 7.91
C TRP A 151 8.86 24.97 8.23
N THR A 152 9.01 25.46 9.46
CA THR A 152 8.45 26.73 9.91
C THR A 152 9.57 27.76 10.19
N PRO A 153 9.37 29.05 9.86
CA PRO A 153 10.34 30.10 10.21
C PRO A 153 10.41 30.33 11.72
N GLY A 154 11.62 30.52 12.24
CA GLY A 154 11.84 30.72 13.67
C GLY A 154 11.90 29.38 14.41
N ALA A 155 13.06 29.11 15.01
CA ALA A 155 13.30 27.93 15.84
C ALA A 155 12.65 28.05 17.22
#